data_AF-A0A952I4I7-F1
#
_entry.id   AF-A0A952I4I7-F1
#
_cell.length_a   1.000
_cell.length_b   1.000
_cell.length_c   1.000
_cell.angle_alpha   90.00
_cell.angle_beta   90.00
_cell.angle_gamma   90.00
#
_symmetry.space_group_name_H-M   'P 1'
#
loop_
_entity.id
_entity.type
_entity.pdbx_description
1 polymer ?
#
loop_
_entity_poly.entity_id
_entity_poly.type
_entity_poly.pdbx_seq_one_letter_code
_entity_poly.pdbx_strand_id
1 'polypeptide(L)'
;LGIICAIFPDADVIGFQLGISYSHFFGHRGFSHSLIFALLMAILIKLLFYRKLKLGSKSSFILIIYFFLCMASHGMLDALTTGGLGIAFFSPFDNQRYFFPLRIIQVSPIGAKAFFSDAGIKVITSELKWIGLPCLCIIIISWIYSRSEKELT
;
A
#
# COMPACT_ATOMS: atom_id res chain seq x y z
N LEU A 1 12.15 1.52 5.19
CA LEU A 1 11.88 1.72 3.74
C LEU A 1 10.57 1.05 3.31
N GLY A 2 10.32 -0.22 3.65
CA GLY A 2 9.05 -0.90 3.30
C GLY A 2 7.79 -0.15 3.73
N ILE A 3 7.72 0.33 4.98
CA ILE A 3 6.61 1.16 5.48
C ILE A 3 6.41 2.41 4.60
N ILE A 4 7.48 3.12 4.28
CA ILE A 4 7.43 4.31 3.40
C ILE A 4 6.88 3.93 2.03
N CYS A 5 7.28 2.79 1.47
CA CYS A 5 6.79 2.32 0.17
C CYS A 5 5.30 1.96 0.21
N ALA A 6 4.81 1.44 1.34
CA ALA A 6 3.40 1.14 1.52
C ALA A 6 2.57 2.43 1.51
N ILE A 7 2.98 3.49 2.21
CA ILE A 7 2.22 4.75 2.26
C ILE A 7 2.45 5.68 1.06
N PHE A 8 3.48 5.42 0.24
CA PHE A 8 3.90 6.32 -0.84
C PHE A 8 2.84 6.61 -1.92
N PRO A 9 1.97 5.66 -2.34
CA PRO A 9 0.93 5.93 -3.33
C PRO A 9 0.04 7.14 -2.98
N ASP A 10 -0.28 7.33 -1.70
CA ASP A 10 -1.12 8.44 -1.20
C ASP A 10 -0.43 9.80 -1.26
N ALA A 11 0.86 9.89 -1.61
CA ALA A 11 1.49 11.19 -1.87
C ALA A 11 0.79 11.94 -3.03
N ASP A 12 0.02 11.24 -3.85
CA ASP A 12 -0.82 11.79 -4.92
C ASP A 12 -1.92 12.76 -4.43
N VAL A 13 -2.27 12.78 -3.13
CA VAL A 13 -3.22 13.74 -2.56
C VAL A 13 -2.74 15.19 -2.69
N ILE A 14 -1.43 15.41 -2.85
CA ILE A 14 -0.87 16.72 -3.19
C ILE A 14 -1.42 17.24 -4.53
N GLY A 15 -1.79 16.33 -5.45
CA GLY A 15 -2.40 16.66 -6.72
C GLY A 15 -3.68 17.51 -6.57
N PHE A 16 -4.44 17.34 -5.49
CA PHE A 16 -5.61 18.17 -5.21
C PHE A 16 -5.25 19.65 -5.02
N GLN A 17 -4.10 19.95 -4.40
CA GLN A 17 -3.62 21.33 -4.23
C GLN A 17 -3.16 21.94 -5.56
N LEU A 18 -2.80 21.09 -6.53
CA LEU A 18 -2.44 21.47 -7.90
C LEU A 18 -3.65 21.53 -8.84
N GLY A 19 -4.87 21.34 -8.33
CA GLY A 19 -6.11 21.36 -9.12
C GLY A 19 -6.38 20.08 -9.90
N ILE A 20 -5.66 18.99 -9.64
CA ILE A 20 -5.92 17.68 -10.26
C ILE A 20 -7.17 17.08 -9.61
N SER A 21 -8.16 16.73 -10.43
CA SER A 21 -9.40 16.11 -9.95
C SER A 21 -9.19 14.66 -9.51
N TYR A 22 -10.04 14.16 -8.62
CA TYR A 22 -9.95 12.79 -8.09
C TYR A 22 -10.07 11.72 -9.20
N SER A 23 -10.92 11.95 -10.19
CA SER A 23 -11.13 11.03 -11.32
C SER A 23 -10.02 11.06 -12.36
N HIS A 24 -9.09 12.02 -12.28
CA HIS A 24 -8.02 12.16 -13.26
C HIS A 24 -7.06 10.97 -13.24
N PHE A 25 -6.28 10.81 -14.32
CA PHE A 25 -5.23 9.78 -14.42
C PHE A 25 -4.22 9.88 -13.26
N PHE A 26 -3.73 11.09 -12.99
CA PHE A 26 -2.88 11.44 -11.84
C PHE A 26 -3.68 11.81 -10.59
N GLY A 27 -5.00 11.65 -10.61
CA GLY A 27 -5.84 11.87 -9.43
C GLY A 27 -5.59 10.79 -8.38
N HIS A 28 -6.02 11.07 -7.16
CA HIS A 28 -5.89 10.13 -6.05
C HIS A 28 -6.46 8.75 -6.41
N ARG A 29 -5.80 7.67 -5.97
CA ARG A 29 -6.16 6.27 -6.33
C ARG A 29 -6.08 5.95 -7.84
N GLY A 30 -5.42 6.80 -8.61
CA GLY A 30 -5.14 6.64 -10.04
C GLY A 30 -3.84 5.87 -10.29
N PHE A 31 -3.01 6.40 -11.18
CA PHE A 31 -1.77 5.73 -11.63
C PHE A 31 -0.82 5.34 -10.48
N SER A 32 -0.72 6.18 -9.44
CA SER A 32 0.05 5.93 -8.20
C SER A 32 -0.30 4.62 -7.49
N HIS A 33 -1.54 4.13 -7.63
CA HIS A 33 -2.03 2.92 -6.97
C HIS A 33 -2.03 1.69 -7.89
N SER A 34 -1.49 1.84 -9.11
CA SER A 34 -1.42 0.75 -10.08
C SER A 34 -0.27 -0.23 -9.79
N LEU A 35 -0.41 -1.46 -10.30
CA LEU A 35 0.64 -2.48 -10.20
C LEU A 35 1.89 -2.07 -11.00
N ILE A 36 1.72 -1.38 -12.12
CA ILE A 36 2.85 -0.88 -12.92
C ILE A 36 3.63 0.18 -12.15
N PHE A 37 2.95 1.14 -11.52
CA PHE A 37 3.61 2.14 -10.69
C PHE A 37 4.37 1.49 -9.53
N ALA A 38 3.74 0.53 -8.83
CA ALA A 38 4.39 -0.23 -7.77
C ALA A 38 5.68 -0.93 -8.23
N LEU A 39 5.66 -1.55 -9.41
CA LEU A 39 6.82 -2.23 -9.98
C LEU A 39 7.94 -1.25 -10.36
N LEU A 40 7.60 -0.16 -11.04
CA LEU A 40 8.55 0.88 -11.43
C LEU A 40 9.23 1.50 -10.20
N MET A 41 8.45 1.81 -9.17
CA MET A 41 8.98 2.35 -7.92
C MET A 41 9.85 1.34 -7.17
N ALA A 42 9.46 0.06 -7.13
CA ALA A 42 10.28 -0.98 -6.51
C ALA A 42 11.66 -1.12 -7.17
N ILE A 43 11.70 -1.08 -8.51
CA ILE A 43 12.95 -1.07 -9.29
C ILE A 43 13.74 0.20 -8.96
N LEU A 44 13.10 1.37 -8.98
CA LEU A 44 13.75 2.65 -8.67
C LEU A 44 14.37 2.64 -7.27
N ILE A 45 13.63 2.19 -6.25
CA ILE A 45 14.11 2.06 -4.88
C ILE A 45 15.34 1.15 -4.81
N LYS A 46 15.30 -0.01 -5.49
CA LYS A 46 16.46 -0.90 -5.59
C LYS A 46 17.65 -0.18 -6.22
N LEU A 47 17.44 0.56 -7.30
CA LEU A 47 18.50 1.30 -8.02
C LEU A 47 19.04 2.50 -7.24
N LEU A 48 18.25 3.13 -6.37
CA LEU A 48 18.70 4.27 -5.57
C LEU A 48 19.40 3.84 -4.27
N PHE A 49 18.81 2.91 -3.53
CA PHE A 49 19.24 2.57 -2.17
C PHE A 49 20.08 1.28 -2.09
N TYR A 50 20.02 0.41 -3.09
CA TYR A 50 20.70 -0.90 -3.10
C TYR A 50 21.62 -1.08 -4.32
N ARG A 51 22.32 0.00 -4.71
CA ARG A 51 23.22 0.06 -5.87
C ARG A 51 24.31 -1.00 -5.90
N LYS A 52 24.82 -1.40 -4.73
CA LYS A 52 25.89 -2.40 -4.60
C LYS A 52 25.44 -3.82 -4.96
N LEU A 53 24.13 -4.09 -4.95
CA LEU A 53 23.61 -5.39 -5.36
C LEU A 53 23.56 -5.50 -6.88
N LYS A 54 24.26 -6.50 -7.42
CA LYS A 54 24.27 -6.81 -8.85
C LYS A 54 22.83 -6.94 -9.37
N LEU A 55 22.54 -6.24 -10.47
CA LEU A 55 21.32 -6.44 -11.24
C LEU A 55 21.21 -7.92 -11.65
N GLY A 56 20.01 -8.49 -11.58
CA GLY A 56 19.76 -9.90 -11.87
C GLY A 56 20.15 -10.90 -10.77
N SER A 57 20.79 -10.47 -9.68
CA SER A 57 21.05 -11.36 -8.55
C SER A 57 19.75 -11.78 -7.84
N LYS A 58 19.75 -12.97 -7.23
CA LYS A 58 18.62 -13.47 -6.41
C LYS A 58 18.20 -12.45 -5.35
N SER A 59 19.17 -11.85 -4.65
CA SER A 59 18.90 -10.82 -3.62
C SER A 59 18.27 -9.55 -4.21
N SER A 60 18.71 -9.11 -5.41
CA SER A 60 18.09 -7.99 -6.10
C SER A 60 16.64 -8.29 -6.47
N PHE A 61 16.35 -9.50 -6.95
CA PHE A 61 15.00 -9.90 -7.30
C PHE A 61 14.09 -9.94 -6.08
N ILE A 62 14.56 -10.53 -4.97
CA ILE A 62 13.81 -10.57 -3.70
C ILE A 62 13.48 -9.16 -3.20
N LEU A 63 14.42 -8.23 -3.26
CA LEU A 63 14.17 -6.84 -2.84
C LEU A 63 13.14 -6.13 -3.72
N ILE A 64 13.20 -6.31 -5.05
CA ILE A 64 12.21 -5.73 -5.96
C ILE A 64 10.83 -6.28 -5.64
N ILE A 65 10.70 -7.60 -5.47
CA ILE A 65 9.43 -8.23 -5.09
C ILE A 65 8.95 -7.73 -3.74
N TYR A 66 9.83 -7.61 -2.75
CA TYR A 66 9.48 -7.08 -1.44
C TYR A 66 8.91 -5.64 -1.51
N PHE A 67 9.58 -4.73 -2.21
CA PHE A 67 9.10 -3.34 -2.34
C PHE A 67 7.85 -3.24 -3.20
N PHE A 68 7.76 -4.05 -4.25
CA PHE A 68 6.55 -4.16 -5.08
C PHE A 68 5.36 -4.58 -4.22
N LEU A 69 5.50 -5.64 -3.42
CA LEU A 69 4.44 -6.11 -2.53
C LEU A 69 4.06 -5.07 -1.47
N CYS A 70 5.05 -4.36 -0.90
CA CYS A 70 4.77 -3.27 0.04
C CYS A 70 3.86 -2.21 -0.61
N MET A 71 4.22 -1.73 -1.80
CA MET A 71 3.47 -0.65 -2.47
C MET A 71 2.14 -1.14 -3.04
N ALA A 72 2.11 -2.31 -3.67
CA ALA A 72 0.88 -2.91 -4.20
C ALA A 72 -0.14 -3.23 -3.10
N SER A 73 0.33 -3.59 -1.90
CA SER A 73 -0.55 -3.87 -0.76
C SER A 73 -1.43 -2.67 -0.38
N HIS A 74 -0.94 -1.45 -0.56
CA HIS A 74 -1.70 -0.23 -0.28
C HIS A 74 -2.94 -0.12 -1.18
N GLY A 75 -2.74 -0.22 -2.50
CA GLY A 75 -3.87 -0.26 -3.45
C GLY A 75 -4.82 -1.43 -3.18
N MET A 76 -4.30 -2.60 -2.79
CA MET A 76 -5.16 -3.73 -2.43
C MET A 76 -6.02 -3.46 -1.19
N LEU A 77 -5.45 -2.84 -0.15
CA LEU A 77 -6.17 -2.46 1.06
C LEU A 77 -7.19 -1.36 0.78
N ASP A 78 -6.83 -0.39 -0.06
CA ASP A 78 -7.76 0.66 -0.47
C ASP A 78 -8.96 0.13 -1.27
N ALA A 79 -8.78 -0.92 -2.06
CA ALA A 79 -9.88 -1.58 -2.76
C ALA A 79 -10.83 -2.34 -1.81
N LEU A 80 -10.44 -2.60 -0.55
CA LEU A 80 -11.30 -3.11 0.52
C LEU A 80 -12.01 -1.99 1.30
N THR A 81 -11.79 -0.72 0.94
CA THR A 81 -12.42 0.40 1.66
C THR A 81 -13.89 0.60 1.29
N THR A 82 -14.65 1.18 2.21
CA THR A 82 -16.09 1.41 2.06
C THR A 82 -16.46 2.58 1.14
N GLY A 83 -15.49 3.31 0.60
CA GLY A 83 -15.75 4.47 -0.26
C GLY A 83 -14.54 4.92 -1.10
N GLY A 84 -14.68 6.09 -1.71
CA GLY A 84 -13.77 6.59 -2.76
C GLY A 84 -14.22 6.18 -4.16
N LEU A 85 -13.34 6.34 -5.15
CA LEU A 85 -13.64 5.98 -6.55
C LEU A 85 -13.28 4.53 -6.90
N GLY A 86 -12.52 3.84 -6.04
CA GLY A 86 -11.87 2.56 -6.33
C GLY A 86 -10.43 2.77 -6.81
N ILE A 87 -9.74 1.67 -7.15
CA ILE A 87 -8.31 1.67 -7.51
C ILE A 87 -8.09 1.37 -8.99
N ALA A 88 -7.21 2.14 -9.64
CA ALA A 88 -6.80 1.93 -11.02
C ALA A 88 -5.68 0.86 -11.15
N PHE A 89 -5.95 -0.38 -10.74
CA PHE A 89 -4.91 -1.43 -10.66
C PHE A 89 -4.10 -1.62 -11.95
N PHE A 90 -4.78 -1.52 -13.11
CA PHE A 90 -4.21 -1.81 -14.43
C PHE A 90 -3.79 -0.55 -15.19
N SER A 91 -3.75 0.61 -14.54
CA SER A 91 -3.21 1.83 -15.12
C SER A 91 -1.72 1.59 -15.47
N PRO A 92 -1.21 2.08 -16.62
CA PRO A 92 -1.83 3.04 -17.53
C PRO A 92 -2.67 2.43 -18.66
N PHE A 93 -2.79 1.10 -18.72
CA PHE A 93 -3.45 0.41 -19.82
C PHE A 93 -4.97 0.47 -19.70
N ASP A 94 -5.47 0.38 -18.47
CA ASP A 94 -6.88 0.56 -18.14
C ASP A 94 -7.01 1.41 -16.86
N ASN A 95 -7.79 2.49 -16.95
CA ASN A 95 -7.99 3.43 -15.86
C ASN A 95 -9.31 3.21 -15.10
N GLN A 96 -10.06 2.15 -15.42
CA GLN A 96 -11.21 1.73 -14.64
C GLN A 96 -10.81 1.59 -13.16
N ARG A 97 -11.73 2.01 -12.28
CA ARG A 97 -11.54 1.97 -10.84
C ARG A 97 -12.26 0.76 -10.27
N TYR A 98 -11.50 -0.07 -9.57
CA TYR A 98 -11.96 -1.36 -9.06
C TYR A 98 -12.05 -1.32 -7.53
N PHE A 99 -13.11 -1.93 -7.01
CA PHE A 99 -13.21 -2.34 -5.62
C PHE A 99 -13.24 -3.86 -5.55
N PHE A 100 -12.81 -4.41 -4.42
CA PHE A 100 -13.12 -5.80 -4.12
C PHE A 100 -14.59 -5.94 -3.69
N PRO A 101 -15.19 -7.14 -3.85
CA PRO A 101 -16.56 -7.38 -3.39
C PRO A 101 -16.74 -7.15 -1.89
N LEU A 102 -15.71 -7.51 -1.11
CA LEU A 102 -15.66 -7.26 0.32
C LEU A 102 -15.14 -5.85 0.59
N ARG A 103 -15.96 -5.01 1.25
CA ARG A 103 -15.61 -3.63 1.60
C ARG A 103 -15.84 -3.39 3.08
N ILE A 104 -14.83 -3.70 3.88
CA ILE A 104 -14.92 -3.76 5.34
C ILE A 104 -14.07 -2.70 6.03
N ILE A 105 -13.14 -2.08 5.30
CA ILE A 105 -12.23 -1.08 5.85
C ILE A 105 -12.88 0.30 5.70
N GLN A 106 -13.01 1.05 6.79
CA GLN A 106 -13.58 2.39 6.71
C GLN A 106 -12.68 3.29 5.86
N VAL A 107 -13.26 3.94 4.84
CA VAL A 107 -12.52 4.90 4.01
C VAL A 107 -12.10 6.13 4.81
N SER A 108 -10.85 6.55 4.63
CA SER A 108 -10.30 7.76 5.24
C SER A 108 -10.84 9.02 4.56
N PRO A 109 -11.25 10.06 5.30
CA PRO A 109 -11.68 11.31 4.71
C PRO A 109 -10.49 12.03 4.06
N ILE A 110 -10.73 12.66 2.90
CA ILE A 110 -9.70 13.47 2.24
C ILE A 110 -9.46 14.75 3.06
N GLY A 111 -8.22 14.95 3.48
CA GLY A 111 -7.77 16.16 4.17
C GLY A 111 -7.60 15.99 5.69
N ALA A 112 -6.49 16.55 6.21
CA ALA A 112 -6.08 16.39 7.60
C ALA A 112 -7.13 16.84 8.61
N LYS A 113 -7.84 17.96 8.35
CA LYS A 113 -8.87 18.47 9.27
C LYS A 113 -10.00 17.47 9.51
N ALA A 114 -10.45 16.79 8.45
CA ALA A 114 -11.49 15.77 8.58
C ALA A 114 -10.94 14.48 9.21
N PHE A 115 -9.67 14.15 8.97
CA PHE A 115 -9.01 13.02 9.61
C PHE A 115 -8.86 13.22 11.13
N PHE A 116 -8.46 14.40 11.61
CA PHE A 116 -8.35 14.67 13.06
C PHE A 116 -9.70 14.97 13.75
N SER A 117 -10.77 14.33 13.29
CA SER A 117 -12.11 14.38 13.87
C SER A 117 -12.57 12.98 14.31
N ASP A 118 -13.80 12.88 14.83
CA ASP A 118 -14.44 11.58 15.14
C ASP A 118 -14.45 10.62 13.95
N ALA A 119 -14.44 11.15 12.71
CA ALA A 119 -14.33 10.35 11.50
C ALA A 119 -13.00 9.59 11.43
N GLY A 120 -11.87 10.21 11.77
CA GLY A 120 -10.58 9.52 11.75
C GLY A 120 -10.42 8.53 12.90
N ILE A 121 -11.05 8.76 14.06
CA ILE A 121 -11.08 7.75 15.13
C ILE A 121 -11.76 6.46 14.63
N LYS A 122 -12.85 6.58 13.87
CA LYS A 122 -13.53 5.44 13.24
C LYS A 122 -12.64 4.74 12.21
N VAL A 123 -11.89 5.51 11.41
CA VAL A 123 -10.91 4.97 10.44
C VAL A 123 -9.82 4.19 11.15
N ILE A 124 -9.13 4.79 12.12
CA ILE A 124 -8.05 4.15 12.89
C ILE A 124 -8.57 2.88 13.57
N THR A 125 -9.76 2.93 14.18
CA THR A 125 -10.36 1.74 14.82
C THR A 125 -10.64 0.63 13.81
N SER A 126 -11.14 0.98 12.62
CA SER A 126 -11.36 0.04 11.54
C SER A 126 -10.06 -0.57 11.01
N GLU A 127 -9.03 0.24 10.78
CA GLU A 127 -7.71 -0.21 10.31
C GLU A 127 -7.03 -1.11 11.34
N LEU A 128 -7.08 -0.75 12.63
CA LEU A 128 -6.56 -1.58 13.71
C LEU A 128 -7.26 -2.94 13.75
N LYS A 129 -8.58 -2.98 13.54
CA LYS A 129 -9.35 -4.22 13.54
C LYS A 129 -9.05 -5.11 12.32
N TRP A 130 -9.05 -4.55 11.12
CA TRP A 130 -9.02 -5.33 9.87
C TRP A 130 -7.63 -5.48 9.26
N ILE A 131 -6.67 -4.63 9.63
CA ILE A 131 -5.27 -4.70 9.17
C ILE A 131 -4.38 -5.03 10.38
N GLY A 132 -4.46 -4.21 11.43
CA GLY A 132 -3.58 -4.31 12.59
C GLY A 132 -3.63 -5.67 13.31
N LEU A 133 -4.83 -6.14 13.64
CA LEU A 133 -5.02 -7.41 14.36
C LEU A 133 -4.55 -8.62 13.54
N PRO A 134 -4.92 -8.80 12.25
CA PRO A 134 -4.35 -9.84 11.41
C PRO A 134 -2.82 -9.80 11.31
N CYS A 135 -2.23 -8.60 11.13
CA CYS A 135 -0.77 -8.45 11.11
C CYS A 135 -0.13 -8.86 12.45
N LEU A 136 -0.73 -8.46 13.57
CA LEU A 136 -0.26 -8.84 14.90
C LEU A 136 -0.33 -10.36 15.10
N CYS A 137 -1.42 -11.01 14.69
CA CYS A 137 -1.53 -12.47 14.74
C CYS A 137 -0.44 -13.16 13.93
N ILE A 138 -0.16 -12.71 12.70
CA ILE A 138 0.90 -13.26 11.86
C ILE A 138 2.27 -13.11 12.52
N ILE A 139 2.55 -11.94 13.12
CA ILE A 139 3.81 -11.67 13.84
C ILE A 139 3.95 -12.62 15.04
N ILE A 140 2.91 -12.78 15.85
CA ILE A 140 2.92 -13.67 17.02
C ILE A 140 3.15 -15.12 16.59
N ILE A 141 2.41 -15.62 15.59
CA ILE A 141 2.56 -17.00 15.09
C ILE A 141 3.98 -17.24 14.56
N SER A 142 4.49 -16.30 13.76
CA SER A 142 5.85 -16.41 13.20
C SER A 142 6.91 -16.39 14.30
N TRP A 143 6.71 -15.59 15.34
CA TRP A 143 7.60 -15.53 16.48
C TRP A 143 7.60 -16.83 17.28
N ILE A 144 6.43 -17.42 17.56
CA ILE A 144 6.32 -18.72 18.24
C ILE A 144 7.03 -19.81 17.44
N TYR A 145 6.76 -19.89 16.14
CA TYR A 145 7.38 -20.88 15.25
C TYR A 145 8.92 -20.76 15.24
N SER A 146 9.43 -19.53 15.14
CA SER A 146 10.87 -19.27 15.14
C SER A 146 11.58 -19.60 16.45
N ARG A 147 10.84 -19.67 17.57
CA ARG A 147 11.38 -20.11 18.86
C ARG A 147 11.42 -21.63 18.95
N SER A 148 10.38 -22.31 18.48
CA SER A 148 10.32 -23.77 18.50
C SER A 148 11.46 -24.42 17.69
N GLU A 149 11.84 -23.85 16.54
CA GLU A 149 12.98 -24.37 15.76
C GLU A 149 14.32 -24.21 16.47
N LYS A 150 14.51 -23.11 17.23
CA LYS A 150 15.76 -22.86 17.98
C LYS A 150 15.95 -23.78 19.17
N GLU A 151 14.88 -24.37 19.70
CA GLU A 151 14.95 -25.36 20.79
C GLU A 151 15.23 -26.78 20.28
N LEU A 152 15.10 -27.03 18.97
CA LEU A 152 15.32 -28.32 18.32
C LEU A 152 16.70 -28.46 17.64
N THR A 153 17.47 -27.36 17.54
CA THR A 153 18.83 -27.30 16.97
C THR A 153 19.87 -27.04 18.05
#